data_AF-A0A9D9Q438-F1
#
_entry.id   AF-A0A9D9Q438-F1
#
_cell.length_a   1.000
_cell.length_b   1.000
_cell.length_c   1.000
_cell.angle_alpha   90.00
_cell.angle_beta   90.00
_cell.angle_gamma   90.00
#
_symmetry.space_group_name_H-M   'P 1'
#
loop_
_entity.id
_entity.type
_entity.pdbx_description
1 polymer ?
#
loop_
_entity_poly.entity_id
_entity_poly.type
_entity_poly.pdbx_seq_one_letter_code
_entity_poly.pdbx_strand_id
1 'polypeptide(L)'
;MSYTVAKCREALIAYKPVGVLSEHSEDENNIVSLVCKELSALGEPTELYTVHRLDRAVSGLLVLARTKSAAQKLSRLVSEEGFGKEYLALVEGEPKEKEGEVFNYLKKDKLRSMAVSALASDATAKEARRRQMYGYA
;
A
#
# COMPACT_ATOMS: atom_id res chain seq x y z
N MET A 1 -7.82 15.84 13.05
CA MET A 1 -6.69 14.89 13.07
C MET A 1 -5.99 14.99 11.74
N SER A 2 -4.66 15.15 11.71
CA SER A 2 -3.90 15.26 10.45
C SER A 2 -3.67 13.87 9.86
N TYR A 3 -3.83 13.73 8.54
CA TYR A 3 -3.48 12.51 7.82
C TYR A 3 -2.06 12.59 7.26
N THR A 4 -1.50 13.78 7.15
CA THR A 4 -0.15 14.01 6.62
C THR A 4 0.91 13.74 7.69
N VAL A 5 1.78 12.76 7.46
CA VAL A 5 2.89 12.42 8.36
C VAL A 5 4.16 13.19 7.98
N ALA A 6 4.48 13.25 6.69
CA ALA A 6 5.63 13.98 6.16
C ALA A 6 5.38 14.36 4.70
N LYS A 7 6.06 15.40 4.20
CA LYS A 7 5.99 15.78 2.78
C LYS A 7 7.27 16.46 2.31
N CYS A 8 7.58 16.26 1.04
CA CYS A 8 8.61 17.00 0.30
C CYS A 8 8.02 17.51 -1.02
N ARG A 9 8.86 17.99 -1.94
CA ARG A 9 8.39 18.48 -3.24
C ARG A 9 7.73 17.40 -4.09
N GLU A 10 8.26 16.18 -4.07
CA GLU A 10 7.83 15.09 -4.96
C GLU A 10 6.82 14.13 -4.33
N ALA A 11 6.85 13.97 -3.01
CA ALA A 11 6.07 12.96 -2.28
C ALA A 11 5.44 13.48 -0.99
N LEU A 12 4.38 12.82 -0.57
CA LEU A 12 3.69 12.99 0.70
C LEU A 12 3.46 11.61 1.32
N ILE A 13 3.81 11.48 2.59
CA ILE A 13 3.55 10.29 3.40
C ILE A 13 2.27 10.54 4.19
N ALA A 14 1.24 9.76 3.92
CA ALA A 14 -0.05 9.83 4.59
C ALA A 14 -0.23 8.63 5.52
N TYR A 15 -0.87 8.84 6.68
CA TYR A 15 -1.39 7.77 7.50
C TYR A 15 -2.82 7.44 7.06
N LYS A 16 -3.02 6.28 6.41
CA LYS A 16 -4.32 5.76 6.01
C LYS A 16 -4.99 5.04 7.20
N PRO A 17 -6.19 5.44 7.63
CA PRO A 17 -6.95 4.68 8.62
C PRO A 17 -7.53 3.37 8.07
N VAL A 18 -7.98 2.51 8.99
CA VAL A 18 -8.80 1.33 8.67
C VAL A 18 -10.13 1.79 8.07
N GLY A 19 -10.63 1.08 7.06
CA GLY A 19 -11.92 1.35 6.41
C GLY A 19 -11.86 2.37 5.27
N VAL A 20 -10.74 3.08 5.11
CA VAL A 20 -10.53 4.13 4.09
C VAL A 20 -9.90 3.54 2.82
N LEU A 21 -10.33 4.00 1.64
CA LEU A 21 -9.73 3.58 0.35
C LEU A 21 -8.39 4.27 0.08
N SER A 22 -7.47 3.58 -0.59
CA SER A 22 -6.14 4.12 -0.94
C SER A 22 -6.12 4.94 -2.24
N GLU A 23 -7.06 4.68 -3.12
CA GLU A 23 -7.15 5.28 -4.45
C GLU A 23 -8.29 6.28 -4.48
N HIS A 24 -8.21 7.24 -5.39
CA HIS A 24 -9.31 8.16 -5.64
C HIS A 24 -10.52 7.38 -6.18
N SER A 25 -11.69 7.66 -5.63
CA SER A 25 -12.97 7.09 -6.02
C SER A 25 -14.06 8.15 -5.93
N GLU A 26 -15.23 7.87 -6.52
CA GLU A 26 -16.42 8.71 -6.36
C GLU A 26 -16.83 8.86 -4.88
N ASP A 27 -16.58 7.82 -4.07
CA ASP A 27 -16.69 7.91 -2.61
C ASP A 27 -15.56 8.78 -2.04
N GLU A 28 -15.94 9.84 -1.30
CA GLU A 28 -15.00 10.74 -0.64
C GLU A 28 -14.23 10.10 0.53
N ASN A 29 -14.63 8.90 0.96
CA ASN A 29 -13.94 8.15 2.01
C ASN A 29 -12.68 7.43 1.49
N ASN A 30 -11.79 8.21 0.89
CA ASN A 30 -10.50 7.78 0.41
C ASN A 30 -9.40 8.74 0.90
N ILE A 31 -8.20 8.22 1.08
CA ILE A 31 -7.08 8.96 1.66
C ILE A 31 -6.65 10.16 0.81
N VAL A 32 -6.80 10.08 -0.52
CA VAL A 32 -6.46 11.18 -1.41
C VAL A 32 -7.38 12.37 -1.11
N SER A 33 -8.70 12.16 -1.11
CA SER A 33 -9.69 13.19 -0.79
C SER A 33 -9.50 13.75 0.62
N LEU A 34 -9.21 12.90 1.61
CA LEU A 34 -8.96 13.33 2.99
C LEU A 34 -7.73 14.23 3.12
N VAL A 35 -6.61 13.86 2.49
CA VAL A 35 -5.38 14.69 2.48
C VAL A 35 -5.59 15.96 1.66
N CYS A 36 -6.31 15.90 0.53
CA CYS A 36 -6.61 17.09 -0.27
C CYS A 36 -7.44 18.10 0.52
N LYS A 37 -8.42 17.67 1.32
CA LYS A 37 -9.18 18.54 2.23
C LYS A 37 -8.28 19.21 3.26
N GLU A 38 -7.35 18.46 3.84
CA GLU A 38 -6.35 18.99 4.78
C GLU A 38 -5.44 20.05 4.12
N LEU A 39 -4.87 19.74 2.95
CA LEU A 39 -4.00 20.66 2.21
C LEU A 39 -4.75 21.91 1.75
N SER A 40 -6.00 21.77 1.29
CA SER A 40 -6.82 22.91 0.88
C SER A 40 -7.08 23.88 2.04
N ALA A 41 -7.31 23.38 3.25
CA ALA A 41 -7.51 24.21 4.43
C ALA A 41 -6.25 25.00 4.82
N LEU A 42 -5.07 24.52 4.39
CA LEU A 42 -3.77 25.18 4.56
C LEU A 42 -3.38 26.06 3.36
N GLY A 43 -4.21 26.14 2.32
CA GLY A 43 -3.90 26.87 1.08
C GLY A 43 -2.80 26.21 0.24
N GLU A 44 -2.59 24.91 0.40
CA GLU A 44 -1.55 24.16 -0.31
C GLU A 44 -2.07 23.45 -1.57
N PRO A 45 -1.18 23.15 -2.54
CA PRO A 45 -1.55 22.37 -3.72
C PRO A 45 -2.12 20.99 -3.35
N THR A 46 -3.30 20.68 -3.87
CA THR A 46 -4.07 19.45 -3.60
C THR A 46 -3.91 18.38 -4.68
N GLU A 47 -2.96 18.56 -5.61
CA GLU A 47 -2.72 17.58 -6.66
C GLU A 47 -1.90 16.40 -6.11
N LEU A 48 -2.58 15.26 -5.91
CA LEU A 48 -2.01 14.05 -5.34
C LEU A 48 -2.31 12.83 -6.22
N TYR A 49 -1.33 11.92 -6.29
CA TYR A 49 -1.37 10.74 -7.14
C TYR A 49 -1.01 9.48 -6.33
N THR A 50 -1.81 8.44 -6.45
CA THR A 50 -1.54 7.16 -5.80
C THR A 50 -0.34 6.46 -6.46
N VAL A 51 0.66 6.10 -5.66
CA VAL A 51 1.86 5.34 -6.11
C VAL A 51 1.70 3.85 -5.85
N HIS A 52 1.13 3.51 -4.70
CA HIS A 52 0.80 2.14 -4.30
C HIS A 52 -0.47 2.17 -3.45
N ARG A 53 -1.02 0.99 -3.14
CA ARG A 53 -2.22 0.85 -2.31
C ARG A 53 -1.95 0.07 -1.03
N LEU A 54 -2.70 0.40 0.00
CA LEU A 54 -3.01 -0.47 1.14
C LEU A 54 -4.45 -0.96 0.99
N ASP A 55 -4.74 -2.17 1.47
CA ASP A 55 -6.12 -2.67 1.47
C ASP A 55 -7.01 -1.82 2.36
N ARG A 56 -8.32 -1.84 2.09
CA ARG A 56 -9.28 -1.02 2.83
C ARG A 56 -9.23 -1.30 4.34
N ALA A 57 -9.06 -2.57 4.73
CA ALA A 57 -8.96 -2.99 6.12
C ALA A 57 -7.59 -2.75 6.77
N VAL A 58 -6.57 -2.34 6.01
CA VAL A 58 -5.21 -2.10 6.51
C VAL A 58 -5.03 -0.63 6.83
N SER A 59 -4.58 -0.31 8.04
CA SER A 59 -4.08 1.03 8.38
C SER A 59 -2.57 1.12 8.19
N GLY A 60 -2.04 2.32 8.01
CA GLY A 60 -0.60 2.56 8.01
C GLY A 60 -0.15 3.61 7.02
N LEU A 61 1.14 3.59 6.70
CA LEU A 61 1.78 4.60 5.87
C LEU A 61 1.53 4.34 4.37
N LEU A 62 1.13 5.38 3.67
CA LEU A 62 0.90 5.40 2.23
C LEU A 62 1.71 6.53 1.59
N VAL A 63 2.41 6.23 0.50
CA VAL A 63 3.11 7.24 -0.29
C VAL A 63 2.19 7.75 -1.41
N LEU A 64 1.97 9.06 -1.42
CA LEU A 64 1.30 9.80 -2.49
C LEU A 64 2.33 10.66 -3.21
N ALA A 65 2.28 10.72 -4.53
CA ALA A 65 3.10 11.63 -5.33
C ALA A 65 2.38 12.98 -5.49
N ARG A 66 3.14 14.07 -5.49
CA ARG A 66 2.61 15.45 -5.59
C ARG A 66 2.63 16.02 -7.00
N THR A 67 3.15 15.26 -7.97
CA THR A 67 3.17 15.62 -9.40
C THR A 67 3.03 14.37 -10.24
N LYS A 68 2.58 14.50 -11.48
CA LYS A 68 2.52 13.38 -12.44
C LYS A 68 3.87 12.73 -12.71
N SER A 69 4.93 13.55 -12.83
CA SER A 69 6.29 13.05 -13.06
C SER A 69 6.80 12.23 -11.88
N ALA A 70 6.57 12.71 -10.65
CA ALA A 70 6.91 11.97 -9.43
C ALA A 70 6.09 10.67 -9.32
N ALA A 71 4.81 10.68 -9.71
CA ALA A 71 3.98 9.49 -9.72
C ALA A 71 4.55 8.42 -10.65
N GLN A 72 4.92 8.79 -11.88
CA GLN A 72 5.53 7.86 -12.83
C GLN A 72 6.85 7.28 -12.31
N LYS A 73 7.73 8.13 -11.77
CA LYS A 73 9.03 7.72 -11.21
C LYS A 73 8.86 6.78 -10.02
N LEU A 74 8.03 7.16 -9.04
CA LEU A 74 7.84 6.36 -7.82
C LEU A 74 7.10 5.06 -8.12
N SER A 75 6.08 5.05 -8.98
CA SER A 75 5.38 3.82 -9.36
C SER A 75 6.31 2.84 -10.09
N ARG A 76 7.22 3.36 -10.92
CA ARG A 76 8.26 2.54 -11.55
C ARG A 76 9.21 1.93 -10.51
N LEU A 77 9.74 2.73 -9.59
CA LEU A 77 10.61 2.24 -8.51
C LEU A 77 9.92 1.17 -7.65
N VAL A 78 8.64 1.37 -7.30
CA VAL A 78 7.85 0.37 -6.58
C VAL A 78 7.71 -0.93 -7.36
N SER A 79 7.59 -0.86 -8.69
CA SER A 79 7.42 -2.03 -9.53
C SER A 79 8.74 -2.76 -9.83
N GLU A 80 9.86 -2.04 -9.92
CA GLU A 80 11.17 -2.59 -10.29
C GLU A 80 11.99 -3.02 -9.07
N GLU A 81 12.08 -2.17 -8.05
CA GLU A 81 12.94 -2.36 -6.88
C GLU A 81 12.13 -2.74 -5.62
N GLY A 82 10.85 -2.38 -5.60
CA GLY A 82 10.00 -2.53 -4.43
C GLY A 82 10.25 -1.44 -3.37
N PHE A 83 9.29 -1.32 -2.45
CA PHE A 83 9.50 -0.57 -1.22
C PHE A 83 9.80 -1.53 -0.08
N GLY A 84 10.75 -1.16 0.78
CA GLY A 84 10.84 -1.73 2.12
C GLY A 84 9.54 -1.42 2.87
N LYS A 85 8.70 -2.43 3.06
CA LYS A 85 7.41 -2.31 3.74
C LYS A 85 7.37 -3.29 4.88
N GLU A 86 7.28 -2.75 6.08
CA GLU A 86 7.13 -3.51 7.31
C GLU A 86 5.69 -3.34 7.82
N TYR A 87 5.08 -4.47 8.18
CA TYR A 87 3.71 -4.52 8.64
C TYR A 87 3.67 -5.24 9.98
N LEU A 88 2.95 -4.66 10.93
CA LEU A 88 2.54 -5.37 12.12
C LEU A 88 1.20 -6.06 11.85
N ALA A 89 1.11 -7.35 12.15
CA ALA A 89 -0.09 -8.13 11.98
C ALA A 89 -0.30 -9.05 13.19
N LEU A 90 -1.56 -9.19 13.61
CA LEU A 90 -1.98 -10.24 14.53
C LEU A 90 -2.37 -11.46 13.70
N VAL A 91 -1.84 -12.62 14.07
CA VAL A 91 -2.11 -13.89 13.39
C VAL A 91 -2.78 -14.88 14.33
N GLU A 92 -3.53 -15.83 13.76
CA GLU A 92 -4.09 -16.94 14.52
C GLU A 92 -3.00 -18.02 14.72
N GLY A 93 -2.87 -18.50 15.96
CA GLY A 93 -1.85 -19.48 16.35
C GLY A 93 -0.49 -18.86 16.66
N GLU A 94 0.46 -19.71 17.01
CA GLU A 94 1.84 -19.32 17.33
C GLU A 94 2.79 -19.83 16.24
N PRO A 95 3.47 -18.93 15.51
CA PRO A 95 4.53 -19.31 14.58
C PRO A 95 5.62 -20.09 15.31
N LYS A 96 5.99 -21.27 14.79
CA LYS A 96 7.02 -22.12 15.41
C LYS A 96 8.40 -21.46 15.44
N GLU A 97 8.69 -20.68 14.42
CA GLU A 97 9.95 -19.96 14.26
C GLU A 97 9.73 -18.46 14.52
N LYS A 98 10.75 -17.78 15.06
CA LYS A 98 10.71 -16.32 15.32
C LYS A 98 10.80 -15.49 14.05
N GLU A 99 11.30 -16.06 12.97
CA GLU A 99 11.33 -15.44 11.66
C GLU A 99 11.23 -16.51 10.58
N GLY A 100 10.75 -16.12 9.41
CA GLY A 100 10.65 -17.02 8.28
C GLY A 100 10.36 -16.26 6.99
N GLU A 101 10.39 -17.00 5.89
CA GLU A 101 9.92 -16.52 4.61
C GLU A 101 8.67 -17.29 4.21
N VAL A 102 7.60 -16.57 3.91
CA VAL A 102 6.41 -17.13 3.27
C VAL A 102 6.58 -16.97 1.77
N PHE A 103 6.54 -18.11 1.07
CA PHE A 103 6.67 -18.20 -0.38
C PHE A 103 5.41 -18.83 -0.98
N ASN A 104 4.89 -18.23 -2.03
CA ASN A 104 3.79 -18.81 -2.81
C ASN A 104 3.77 -18.28 -4.25
N TYR A 105 3.13 -19.01 -5.16
CA TYR A 105 2.81 -18.51 -6.49
C TYR A 105 1.40 -17.92 -6.46
N LEU A 106 1.26 -16.69 -6.96
CA LEU A 106 -0.02 -15.99 -7.00
C LEU A 106 -0.40 -15.68 -8.45
N LYS A 107 -1.67 -15.89 -8.79
CA LYS A 107 -2.25 -15.44 -10.05
C LYS A 107 -3.44 -14.52 -9.81
N LYS A 108 -3.69 -13.61 -10.76
CA LYS A 108 -4.85 -12.73 -10.68
C LYS A 108 -6.10 -13.47 -11.16
N ASP A 109 -7.06 -13.66 -10.25
CA ASP A 109 -8.41 -14.06 -10.60
C ASP A 109 -9.13 -12.85 -11.22
N LYS A 110 -9.41 -12.92 -12.52
CA LYS A 110 -10.06 -11.85 -13.27
C LYS A 110 -11.53 -11.66 -12.90
N LEU A 111 -12.20 -12.72 -12.44
CA LEU A 111 -13.61 -12.66 -12.06
C LEU A 111 -13.78 -11.99 -10.70
N ARG A 112 -12.90 -12.33 -9.76
CA ARG A 112 -12.95 -11.79 -8.38
C ARG A 112 -12.11 -10.53 -8.19
N SER A 113 -11.29 -10.16 -9.17
CA SER A 113 -10.32 -9.06 -9.07
C SER A 113 -9.38 -9.18 -7.86
N MET A 114 -8.96 -10.41 -7.54
CA MET A 114 -8.10 -10.72 -6.39
C MET A 114 -6.93 -11.61 -6.81
N ALA A 115 -5.86 -11.64 -5.99
CA ALA A 115 -4.80 -12.62 -6.14
C ALA A 115 -5.20 -13.93 -5.43
N VAL A 116 -4.98 -15.06 -6.09
CA VAL A 116 -5.23 -16.39 -5.54
C VAL A 116 -3.98 -17.26 -5.67
N SER A 117 -3.81 -18.21 -4.74
CA SER A 117 -2.74 -19.21 -4.81
C SER A 117 -2.82 -19.99 -6.12
N ALA A 118 -1.67 -20.27 -6.70
CA ALA A 118 -1.51 -21.00 -7.94
C ALA A 118 -0.37 -22.03 -7.82
N LEU A 119 -0.35 -22.98 -8.75
CA LEU A 119 0.77 -23.90 -8.89
C LEU A 119 1.92 -23.20 -9.63
N ALA A 120 3.16 -23.62 -9.35
CA ALA A 120 4.34 -23.15 -10.05
C ALA A 120 4.30 -23.38 -11.58
N SER A 121 3.54 -24.40 -12.01
CA SER A 121 3.36 -24.76 -13.42
C SER A 121 2.37 -23.86 -14.17
N ASP A 122 1.64 -22.98 -13.48
CA ASP A 122 0.71 -22.04 -14.11
C ASP A 122 1.50 -20.88 -14.75
N ALA A 123 1.51 -20.82 -16.08
CA ALA A 123 2.25 -19.81 -16.85
C ALA A 123 1.86 -18.36 -16.53
N THR A 124 0.69 -18.13 -15.91
CA THR A 124 0.21 -16.80 -15.52
C THR A 124 0.50 -16.45 -14.06
N ALA A 125 1.02 -17.40 -13.28
CA ALA A 125 1.37 -17.18 -11.90
C ALA A 125 2.70 -16.44 -11.77
N LYS A 126 2.79 -15.62 -10.73
CA LYS A 126 4.01 -14.90 -10.35
C LYS A 126 4.43 -15.34 -8.97
N GLU A 127 5.73 -15.45 -8.77
CA GLU A 127 6.33 -15.73 -7.49
C GLU A 127 6.12 -14.56 -6.52
N ALA A 128 5.72 -14.88 -5.30
CA ALA A 128 5.55 -13.93 -4.21
C ALA A 128 6.28 -14.43 -2.96
N ARG A 129 7.30 -13.68 -2.56
CA ARG A 129 8.06 -13.89 -1.32
C ARG A 129 7.86 -12.74 -0.34
N ARG A 130 7.66 -13.09 0.93
CA ARG A 130 7.60 -12.14 2.03
C ARG A 130 8.35 -12.70 3.22
N ARG A 131 9.42 -12.02 3.61
CA ARG A 131 10.03 -12.22 4.93
C ARG A 131 9.06 -11.73 6.00
N GLN A 132 8.88 -12.53 7.03
CA GLN A 132 8.08 -12.22 8.20
C GLN A 132 8.96 -12.41 9.43
N MET A 133 9.07 -11.38 10.25
CA MET A 133 9.54 -11.53 11.63
C MET A 133 8.31 -11.66 12.52
N TYR A 134 8.30 -12.68 13.36
CA TYR A 134 7.27 -12.95 14.32
C TYR A 134 7.78 -12.50 15.69
N GLY A 135 7.23 -11.39 16.19
CA GLY A 135 7.59 -10.88 17.50
C GLY A 135 7.14 -9.44 17.72
N TYR A 136 6.07 -9.30 18.50
CA TYR A 136 5.92 -8.37 19.63
C TYR A 136 4.82 -9.00 20.49
N ALA A 137 5.19 -9.49 21.68
CA ALA A 137 4.26 -9.77 22.77
C ALA A 137 4.07 -8.48 23.57
#